data_AF-A0A8J8A3A0-F1
#
_entry.id   AF-A0A8J8A3A0-F1
#
_cell.length_a   1.000
_cell.length_b   1.000
_cell.length_c   1.000
_cell.angle_alpha   90.00
_cell.angle_beta   90.00
_cell.angle_gamma   90.00
#
_symmetry.space_group_name_H-M   'P 1'
#
loop_
_entity.id
_entity.type
_entity.pdbx_description
1 polymer ?
#
loop_
_entity_poly.entity_id
_entity_poly.type
_entity_poly.pdbx_seq_one_letter_code
_entity_poly.pdbx_strand_id
1 'polypeptide(L)' 'MSRAIEAVYENGVIKPLKPLSLPSKRIVIYIEEKRFSELIDELELEAKEDVDRTLNAVRDRDEGSS' A
#
# COMPACT_ATOMS: atom_id res chain seq x y z
N MET A 1 7.27 -17.85 14.65
CA MET A 1 7.38 -16.39 14.81
C MET A 1 8.48 -15.87 13.91
N SER A 2 8.12 -15.24 12.79
CA SER A 2 9.07 -14.53 11.93
C SER A 2 9.33 -13.15 12.54
N ARG A 3 10.49 -12.96 13.15
CA ARG A 3 10.99 -11.61 13.47
C ARG A 3 11.41 -10.99 12.14
N ALA A 4 10.63 -10.04 11.63
CA ALA A 4 11.06 -9.24 10.50
C ALA A 4 12.34 -8.49 10.88
N ILE A 5 13.29 -8.46 9.96
CA ILE A 5 14.55 -7.74 10.12
C ILE A 5 14.37 -6.42 9.41
N GLU A 6 14.40 -5.33 10.16
CA GLU A 6 14.41 -3.99 9.58
C GLU A 6 15.81 -3.66 9.08
N ALA A 7 15.89 -3.13 7.86
CA ALA A 7 17.13 -2.79 7.20
C ALA A 7 16.92 -1.60 6.25
N VAL A 8 18.02 -0.90 5.93
CA VAL A 8 18.06 0.16 4.93
C VAL A 8 18.95 -0.29 3.78
N TYR A 9 18.51 -0.01 2.56
CA TYR A 9 19.33 -0.20 1.36
C TYR A 9 20.09 1.09 1.03
N GLU A 10 21.41 1.05 1.12
CA GLU A 10 22.28 2.18 0.80
C GLU A 10 23.48 1.73 -0.02
N ASN A 11 23.73 2.39 -1.16
CA ASN A 11 24.89 2.16 -2.01
C ASN A 11 25.10 0.67 -2.41
N GLY A 12 24.01 -0.06 -2.70
CA GLY A 12 24.12 -1.48 -3.07
C GLY A 12 24.22 -2.44 -1.89
N VAL A 13 24.13 -1.96 -0.64
CA VAL A 13 24.28 -2.78 0.56
C VAL A 13 23.02 -2.70 1.42
N ILE A 14 22.51 -3.86 1.84
CA ILE A 14 21.41 -3.98 2.80
C ILE A 14 21.98 -3.97 4.21
N LYS A 15 21.74 -2.89 4.95
CA LYS A 15 22.25 -2.67 6.31
C LYS A 15 21.14 -2.90 7.32
N PRO A 16 21.22 -3.92 8.19
CA PRO A 16 20.23 -4.10 9.24
C PRO A 16 20.31 -2.96 10.26
N LEU A 17 19.16 -2.47 10.73
CA LEU A 17 19.10 -1.40 11.74
C LEU A 17 19.61 -1.84 13.11
N LYS A 18 19.64 -3.15 13.37
CA LYS A 18 20.17 -3.76 14.59
C LYS A 18 21.17 -4.86 14.25
N PRO A 19 22.22 -5.07 15.04
CA PRO A 19 23.17 -6.15 14.82
C PRO A 19 22.47 -7.52 14.74
N LEU A 20 22.76 -8.27 13.67
CA LEU A 20 22.25 -9.62 13.48
C LEU A 20 23.29 -10.63 13.92
N SER A 21 22.94 -11.43 14.93
CA SER A 21 23.66 -12.66 15.26
C SER A 21 22.84 -13.83 14.75
N LEU A 22 23.08 -14.21 13.50
CA LEU A 22 22.43 -15.33 12.84
C LEU A 22 23.49 -16.36 12.43
N PRO A 23 23.26 -17.67 12.65
CA PRO A 23 24.11 -18.71 12.07
C PRO A 23 24.02 -18.67 10.54
N SER A 24 25.03 -19.22 9.84
CA SER A 24 25.00 -19.33 8.38
C SER A 24 23.71 -20.01 7.90
N LYS A 25 22.85 -19.26 7.22
CA LYS A 25 21.54 -19.69 6.70
C LYS A 25 21.19 -18.91 5.44
N ARG A 26 20.36 -19.51 4.58
CA ARG A 26 19.75 -18.83 3.43
C ARG A 26 18.77 -17.77 3.91
N ILE A 27 18.90 -16.54 3.40
CA ILE A 27 18.00 -15.42 3.68
C ILE A 27 17.19 -15.14 2.42
N VAL A 28 15.89 -14.85 2.58
CA VAL A 28 15.00 -14.36 1.51
C VAL A 28 14.63 -12.93 1.87
N ILE A 29 14.78 -12.02 0.91
CA ILE A 29 14.54 -10.59 1.10
C ILE A 29 13.30 -10.22 0.31
N TYR A 30 12.33 -9.60 0.98
CA TYR A 30 11.14 -9.04 0.36
C TYR A 30 11.26 -7.52 0.42
N ILE A 31 11.10 -6.88 -0.73
CA ILE A 31 11.09 -5.42 -0.87
C ILE A 31 9.63 -5.05 -1.14
N GLU A 32 8.99 -4.36 -0.21
CA GLU A 32 7.66 -3.81 -0.46
C GLU A 32 7.81 -2.50 -1.23
N GLU A 33 7.28 -2.44 -2.46
CA GLU A 33 7.35 -1.24 -3.32
C GLU A 33 6.36 -0.14 -2.88
N LYS A 34 5.33 -0.48 -2.10
CA LYS A 34 4.39 0.43 -1.43
C LYS A 34 3.90 -0.23 -0.13
N ARG A 35 3.63 0.54 0.93
CA ARG A 35 2.96 -0.04 2.10
C ARG A 35 1.56 -0.46 1.68
N PHE A 36 1.12 -1.65 2.05
CA PHE A 36 -0.24 -2.14 1.73
C PHE A 36 -1.35 -1.15 2.15
N SER A 37 -1.12 -0.35 3.19
CA SER A 37 -2.00 0.75 3.61
C SER A 37 -2.17 1.85 2.55
N GLU A 38 -1.09 2.24 1.87
CA GLU A 38 -1.12 3.30 0.85
C GLU A 38 -1.89 2.84 -0.39
N LEU A 39 -1.90 1.53 -0.68
CA LEU A 39 -2.70 0.95 -1.75
C LEU A 39 -4.21 0.92 -1.41
N ILE A 40 -4.57 0.72 -0.14
CA ILE A 40 -5.98 0.76 0.29
C ILE A 40 -6.52 2.19 0.21
N ASP A 41 -5.74 3.17 0.66
CA ASP A 41 -6.14 4.58 0.61
C ASP A 41 -6.40 5.05 -0.84
N GLU A 42 -5.56 4.63 -1.80
CA GLU A 42 -5.78 4.89 -3.23
C GLU A 42 -7.09 4.25 -3.75
N LEU A 43 -7.37 3.00 -3.37
CA LEU A 43 -8.57 2.27 -3.80
C LEU A 43 -9.87 2.81 -3.18
N GLU A 44 -9.85 3.22 -1.90
CA GLU A 44 -11.03 3.81 -1.25
C GLU A 44 -11.40 5.17 -1.86
N LEU A 45 -10.39 5.97 -2.25
CA LEU A 45 -10.61 7.25 -2.91
C LEU A 45 -11.32 7.06 -4.26
N GLU A 46 -10.83 6.14 -5.09
CA GLU A 46 -11.40 5.85 -6.42
C GLU A 46 -12.85 5.33 -6.31
N ALA A 47 -13.12 4.44 -5.36
CA ALA A 47 -14.46 3.90 -5.14
C ALA A 47 -15.46 4.99 -4.70
N LYS A 48 -15.02 5.93 -3.86
CA LYS A 48 -15.86 7.05 -3.40
C LYS A 48 -16.21 8.01 -4.54
N GLU A 49 -15.24 8.31 -5.40
CA GLU A 49 -15.47 9.16 -6.57
C GLU A 49 -16.48 8.55 -7.56
N ASP A 50 -16.46 7.22 -7.74
CA ASP A 50 -17.39 6.53 -8.65
C ASP A 50 -18.83 6.48 -8.09
N VAL A 51 -18.97 6.33 -6.77
CA VAL A 51 -20.28 6.40 -6.09
C VAL A 51 -20.85 7.82 -6.18
N ASP A 52 -20.06 8.85 -5.90
CA ASP A 52 -20.50 10.25 -5.99
C ASP A 52 -20.89 10.62 -7.43
N ARG A 53 -20.13 10.16 -8.44
CA ARG A 53 -20.48 10.33 -9.86
C ARG A 53 -21.82 9.68 -10.18
N THR A 54 -22.06 8.46 -9.69
CA THR A 54 -23.29 7.72 -9.93
C THR A 54 -24.50 8.40 -9.29
N LEU A 55 -24.37 8.89 -8.05
CA LEU A 55 -25.42 9.60 -7.34
C LEU A 55 -25.77 10.94 -8.00
N ASN A 56 -24.77 11.69 -8.44
CA ASN A 56 -24.99 12.96 -9.15
C ASN A 56 -25.68 12.73 -10.50
N ALA A 57 -25.28 11.69 -11.24
CA ALA A 57 -25.90 11.36 -12.52
C ALA A 57 -27.38 10.93 -12.41
N VAL A 58 -27.80 10.38 -11.26
CA VAL A 58 -29.21 10.08 -10.98
C VAL A 58 -29.96 11.35 -10.59
N ARG A 59 -29.37 12.21 -9.77
CA ARG A 59 -29.97 13.47 -9.33
C ARG A 59 -30.23 14.45 -10.48
N ASP A 60 -29.30 14.55 -11.42
CA ASP A 60 -29.45 15.38 -12.62
C ASP A 60 -30.53 14.85 -13.59
N ARG A 61 -30.91 13.56 -13.49
CA ARG A 61 -32.02 13.00 -14.29
C ARG A 61 -33.40 13.29 -13.71
N ASP A 62 -33.53 13.35 -12.39
CA ASP A 62 -34.81 13.62 -11.74
C ASP A 62 -35.20 15.11 -11.81
N GLU A 63 -34.24 16.04 -11.84
CA GLU A 63 -34.53 17.48 -11.99
C GLU A 63 -34.92 17.90 -13.42
N GLY A 64 -34.82 16.99 -14.41
CA GLY A 64 -35.18 17.23 -15.81
C GLY A 64 -36.59 16.78 -16.22
N SER A 65 -37.36 16.16 -15.33
CA SER A 65 -38.72 15.66 -15.63
C SER A 65 -39.77 16.54 -14.93
N SER A 66 -40.07 17.68 -15.55
CA SER A 66 -41.24 18.52 -15.25
C SER A 66 -42.56 17.82 -15.60
#